data_AF-A0A8B8B258-F1
#
_entry.id   AF-A0A8B8B258-F1
#
_cell.length_a   1.000
_cell.length_b   1.000
_cell.length_c   1.000
_cell.angle_alpha   90.00
_cell.angle_beta   90.00
_cell.angle_gamma   90.00
#
_symmetry.space_group_name_H-M   'P 1'
#
loop_
_entity.id
_entity.type
_entity.pdbx_description
1 polymer ?
#
loop_
_entity_poly.entity_id
_entity_poly.type
_entity_poly.pdbx_seq_one_letter_code
_entity_poly.pdbx_strand_id
1 'polypeptide(L)'
;MAGETNEKKKLATFVKSVHKDLRRTFKAGERDVEDIWKEHCQDKGKLQEYAEAMQRLATLHWGNQQQKRVHWCREMLLEYFKGGGMEKCIEKDRRRLQRQCMKDGLVDSNIAITHQNRPPQQDTKYFDKAACLPKEPLVLDVGSCYNPFKEMTEFKVIGVDLHPATEVGRVPVRFSISRCRRSH
;
A
#
# COMPACT_ATOMS: atom_id res chain seq x y z
N MET A 1 -29.92 12.01 13.94
CA MET A 1 -28.66 12.81 14.04
C MET A 1 -27.74 12.40 15.20
N ALA A 2 -28.17 12.35 16.47
CA ALA A 2 -27.28 11.96 17.59
C ALA A 2 -26.95 10.45 17.66
N GLY A 3 -27.87 9.58 17.21
CA GLY A 3 -27.67 8.12 17.18
C GLY A 3 -26.61 7.68 16.16
N GLU A 4 -26.67 8.21 14.93
CA GLU A 4 -25.76 7.86 13.83
C GLU A 4 -24.30 8.28 14.10
N THR A 5 -24.10 9.43 14.75
CA THR A 5 -22.76 9.90 15.13
C THR A 5 -22.18 9.08 16.27
N ASN A 6 -23.02 8.54 17.16
CA ASN A 6 -22.60 7.64 18.23
C ASN A 6 -22.20 6.26 17.69
N GLU A 7 -22.99 5.70 16.76
CA GLU A 7 -22.67 4.43 16.10
C GLU A 7 -21.35 4.53 15.32
N LYS A 8 -21.19 5.55 14.47
CA LYS A 8 -19.94 5.80 13.74
C LYS A 8 -18.72 5.83 14.68
N LYS A 9 -18.84 6.50 15.83
CA LYS A 9 -17.77 6.58 16.84
C LYS A 9 -17.49 5.22 17.46
N LYS A 10 -18.52 4.43 17.80
CA LYS A 10 -18.38 3.08 18.36
C LYS A 10 -17.64 2.16 17.39
N LEU A 11 -18.10 2.10 16.14
CA LEU A 11 -17.48 1.27 15.09
C LEU A 11 -16.01 1.67 14.86
N ALA A 12 -15.74 2.97 14.73
CA ALA A 12 -14.36 3.45 14.55
C ALA A 12 -13.47 3.19 15.76
N THR A 13 -14.01 3.23 16.98
CA THR A 13 -13.27 2.94 18.22
C THR A 13 -12.93 1.46 18.30
N PHE A 14 -13.87 0.59 17.94
CA PHE A 14 -13.66 -0.84 17.88
C PHE A 14 -12.59 -1.24 16.85
N VAL A 15 -12.70 -0.77 15.60
CA VAL A 15 -11.66 -1.02 14.57
C VAL A 15 -10.28 -0.60 15.06
N LYS A 16 -10.17 0.57 15.69
CA LYS A 16 -8.91 1.06 16.27
C LYS A 16 -8.40 0.18 17.41
N SER A 17 -9.28 -0.37 18.24
CA SER A 17 -8.88 -1.23 19.36
C SER A 17 -8.28 -2.54 18.87
N VAL A 18 -8.87 -3.19 17.85
CA VAL A 18 -8.33 -4.42 17.22
C VAL A 18 -6.89 -4.20 16.76
N HIS A 19 -6.66 -3.12 16.00
CA HIS A 19 -5.34 -2.73 15.52
C HIS A 19 -4.36 -2.36 16.66
N LYS A 20 -4.86 -1.69 17.70
CA LYS A 20 -4.05 -1.30 18.88
C LYS A 20 -3.61 -2.53 19.66
N ASP A 21 -4.49 -3.50 19.86
CA ASP A 21 -4.20 -4.74 20.57
C ASP A 21 -3.11 -5.51 19.84
N LEU A 22 -3.26 -5.75 18.53
CA LEU A 22 -2.26 -6.46 17.73
C LEU A 22 -0.89 -5.77 17.79
N ARG A 23 -0.85 -4.43 17.65
CA ARG A 23 0.38 -3.65 17.79
C ARG A 23 0.99 -3.72 19.19
N ARG A 24 0.17 -3.72 20.24
CA ARG A 24 0.65 -3.83 21.63
C ARG A 24 1.30 -5.19 21.85
N THR A 25 0.64 -6.27 21.43
CA THR A 25 1.17 -7.64 21.57
C THR A 25 2.47 -7.80 20.79
N PHE A 26 2.55 -7.26 19.57
CA PHE A 26 3.79 -7.27 18.79
C PHE A 26 4.94 -6.49 19.47
N LYS A 27 4.63 -5.30 20.02
CA LYS A 27 5.65 -4.45 20.67
C LYS A 27 6.12 -4.94 22.03
N ALA A 28 5.33 -5.77 22.72
CA ALA A 28 5.75 -6.37 23.98
C ALA A 28 7.03 -7.20 23.80
N GLY A 29 7.26 -7.77 22.61
CA GLY A 29 8.52 -8.43 22.24
C GLY A 29 8.77 -9.77 22.95
N GLU A 30 7.80 -10.25 23.74
CA GLU A 30 7.91 -11.46 24.56
C GLU A 30 7.70 -12.75 23.78
N ARG A 31 7.16 -12.68 22.56
CA ARG A 31 6.80 -13.87 21.74
C ARG A 31 7.20 -13.71 20.28
N ASP A 32 7.25 -14.84 19.59
CA ASP A 32 7.51 -14.89 18.15
C ASP A 32 6.37 -14.24 17.34
N VAL A 33 6.74 -13.62 16.21
CA VAL A 33 5.80 -12.79 15.41
C VAL A 33 4.71 -13.66 14.79
N GLU A 34 5.09 -14.84 14.33
CA GLU A 34 4.22 -15.82 13.71
C GLU A 34 3.19 -16.34 14.71
N ASP A 35 3.59 -16.58 15.96
CA ASP A 35 2.68 -17.02 17.02
C ASP A 35 1.68 -15.94 17.41
N ILE A 36 2.13 -14.68 17.51
CA ILE A 36 1.25 -13.53 17.77
C ILE A 36 0.20 -13.39 16.66
N TRP A 37 0.62 -13.51 15.40
CA TRP A 37 -0.28 -13.43 14.26
C TRP A 37 -1.26 -14.61 14.23
N LYS A 38 -0.78 -15.83 14.48
CA LYS A 38 -1.60 -17.04 14.50
C LYS A 38 -2.68 -16.97 15.57
N GLU A 39 -2.32 -16.56 16.80
CA GLU A 39 -3.29 -16.36 17.89
C GLU A 39 -4.30 -15.27 17.52
N HIS A 40 -3.85 -14.14 16.97
CA HIS A 40 -4.75 -13.09 16.50
C HIS A 40 -5.75 -13.61 15.46
N CYS A 41 -5.29 -14.44 14.51
CA CYS A 41 -6.13 -15.05 13.49
C CYS A 41 -7.09 -16.12 14.01
N GLN A 42 -6.91 -16.64 15.22
CA GLN A 42 -7.80 -17.64 15.83
C GLN A 42 -9.10 -17.04 16.37
N ASP A 43 -9.10 -15.76 16.75
CA ASP A 43 -10.29 -15.05 17.22
C ASP A 43 -11.20 -14.64 16.05
N LYS A 44 -11.85 -15.65 15.46
CA LYS A 44 -12.75 -15.47 14.31
C LYS A 44 -13.95 -14.58 14.64
N GLY A 45 -14.43 -14.60 15.88
CA GLY A 45 -15.56 -13.76 16.31
C GLY A 45 -15.19 -12.28 16.27
N LYS A 46 -14.10 -11.90 16.93
CA LYS A 46 -13.60 -10.50 16.93
C LYS A 46 -13.24 -10.03 15.53
N LEU A 47 -12.64 -10.90 14.70
CA LEU A 47 -12.26 -10.57 13.33
C LEU A 47 -13.47 -10.42 12.40
N GLN A 48 -14.54 -11.19 12.62
CA GLN A 48 -15.80 -11.02 11.91
C GLN A 48 -16.45 -9.69 12.28
N GLU A 49 -16.54 -9.36 13.58
CA GLU A 49 -17.06 -8.07 14.05
C GLU A 49 -16.22 -6.90 13.49
N TYR A 50 -14.90 -7.07 13.36
CA TYR A 50 -14.01 -6.09 12.76
C TYR A 50 -14.38 -5.83 11.31
N ALA A 51 -14.59 -6.89 10.55
CA ALA A 51 -14.89 -6.80 9.13
C ALA A 51 -16.26 -6.17 8.87
N GLU A 52 -17.26 -6.51 9.69
CA GLU A 52 -18.59 -5.89 9.67
C GLU A 52 -18.55 -4.42 10.06
N ALA A 53 -17.80 -4.07 11.12
CA ALA A 53 -17.64 -2.69 11.54
C ALA A 53 -16.97 -1.83 10.46
N MET A 54 -15.92 -2.36 9.80
CA MET A 54 -15.25 -1.72 8.68
C MET A 54 -16.19 -1.53 7.48
N GLN A 55 -16.97 -2.56 7.13
CA GLN A 55 -17.93 -2.47 6.03
C GLN A 55 -19.01 -1.42 6.31
N ARG A 56 -19.62 -1.43 7.50
CA ARG A 56 -20.65 -0.45 7.89
C ARG A 56 -20.12 0.97 7.88
N LEU A 57 -18.89 1.19 8.38
CA LEU A 57 -18.24 2.50 8.29
C LEU A 57 -18.13 2.97 6.84
N ALA A 58 -17.73 2.09 5.93
CA ALA A 58 -17.55 2.43 4.53
C ALA A 58 -18.85 2.68 3.77
N THR A 59 -19.86 1.85 3.98
CA THR A 59 -21.12 1.91 3.23
C THR A 59 -22.10 2.92 3.81
N LEU A 60 -22.22 3.01 5.14
CA LEU A 60 -23.24 3.83 5.80
C LEU A 60 -22.72 5.20 6.25
N HIS A 61 -21.44 5.31 6.64
CA HIS A 61 -20.91 6.52 7.28
C HIS A 61 -19.92 7.32 6.45
N TRP A 62 -19.30 6.72 5.43
CA TRP A 62 -18.44 7.41 4.47
C TRP A 62 -19.19 7.81 3.18
N GLY A 63 -20.29 7.11 2.85
CA GLY A 63 -21.24 7.50 1.80
C GLY A 63 -20.57 7.91 0.49
N ASN A 64 -21.03 9.01 -0.11
CA ASN A 64 -20.50 9.54 -1.38
C ASN A 64 -19.01 9.91 -1.32
N GLN A 65 -18.43 10.16 -0.13
CA GLN A 65 -17.00 10.45 -0.02
C GLN A 65 -16.15 9.22 -0.33
N GLN A 66 -16.63 8.02 0.00
CA GLN A 66 -15.92 6.78 -0.31
C GLN A 66 -15.87 6.53 -1.81
N GLN A 67 -16.98 6.70 -2.52
CA GLN A 67 -17.03 6.58 -3.99
C GLN A 67 -16.11 7.59 -4.68
N LYS A 68 -16.10 8.85 -4.22
CA LYS A 68 -15.18 9.88 -4.73
C LYS A 68 -13.72 9.51 -4.51
N ARG A 69 -13.38 8.93 -3.35
CA ARG A 69 -12.02 8.45 -3.06
C ARG A 69 -11.64 7.29 -3.97
N VAL A 70 -12.55 6.34 -4.19
CA VAL A 70 -12.32 5.20 -5.09
C VAL A 70 -12.06 5.70 -6.52
N HIS A 71 -12.87 6.64 -6.99
CA HIS A 71 -12.68 7.27 -8.30
C HIS A 71 -11.34 8.02 -8.40
N TRP A 72 -11.03 8.83 -7.39
CA TRP A 72 -9.77 9.55 -7.33
C TRP A 72 -8.56 8.60 -7.33
N CYS A 73 -8.62 7.50 -6.56
CA CYS A 73 -7.59 6.47 -6.58
C CYS A 73 -7.42 5.87 -7.99
N ARG A 74 -8.52 5.58 -8.70
CA ARG A 74 -8.49 5.10 -10.09
C ARG A 74 -7.77 6.09 -11.00
N GLU A 75 -8.11 7.37 -10.94
CA GLU A 75 -7.47 8.41 -11.74
C GLU A 75 -5.96 8.51 -11.43
N MET A 76 -5.58 8.44 -10.16
CA MET A 76 -4.17 8.47 -9.76
C MET A 76 -3.40 7.24 -10.24
N LEU A 77 -4.01 6.05 -10.20
CA LEU A 77 -3.40 4.83 -10.73
C LEU A 77 -3.24 4.90 -12.26
N LEU A 78 -4.24 5.43 -12.97
CA LEU A 78 -4.16 5.65 -14.41
C LEU A 78 -3.05 6.63 -14.77
N GLU A 79 -2.96 7.77 -14.07
CA GLU A 79 -1.89 8.74 -14.28
C GLU A 79 -0.52 8.14 -13.96
N TYR A 80 -0.40 7.37 -12.87
CA TYR A 80 0.87 6.75 -12.47
C TYR A 80 1.37 5.72 -13.50
N PHE A 81 0.51 4.78 -13.91
CA PHE A 81 0.90 3.68 -14.78
C PHE A 81 0.79 3.97 -16.28
N LYS A 82 -0.10 4.86 -16.69
CA LYS A 82 -0.41 5.15 -18.12
C LYS A 82 -0.19 6.61 -18.51
N GLY A 83 -0.22 7.55 -17.56
CA GLY A 83 -0.07 9.00 -17.80
C GLY A 83 1.36 9.54 -17.66
N GLY A 84 2.37 8.67 -17.58
CA GLY A 84 3.77 9.07 -17.41
C GLY A 84 4.15 9.43 -15.96
N GLY A 85 3.29 9.13 -14.98
CA GLY A 85 3.55 9.42 -13.57
C GLY A 85 4.75 8.64 -13.00
N MET A 86 4.98 7.42 -13.46
CA MET A 86 6.16 6.63 -13.07
C MET A 86 7.46 7.29 -13.51
N GLU A 87 7.53 7.76 -14.76
CA GLU A 87 8.67 8.50 -15.33
C GLU A 87 8.95 9.76 -14.52
N LYS A 88 7.89 10.52 -14.19
CA LYS A 88 7.99 11.72 -13.34
C LYS A 88 8.56 11.39 -11.95
N CYS A 89 8.14 10.28 -11.33
CA CYS A 89 8.67 9.84 -10.04
C CYS A 89 10.15 9.46 -10.11
N ILE A 90 10.55 8.68 -11.12
CA ILE A 90 11.94 8.27 -11.33
C ILE A 90 12.83 9.49 -11.54
N GLU A 91 12.42 10.43 -12.39
CA GLU A 91 13.18 11.66 -12.66
C GLU A 91 13.30 12.53 -11.40
N LYS A 92 12.24 12.62 -10.59
CA LYS A 92 12.28 13.31 -9.30
C LYS A 92 13.28 12.69 -8.34
N ASP A 93 13.33 11.35 -8.26
CA ASP A 93 14.28 10.63 -7.40
C ASP A 93 15.72 10.77 -7.89
N ARG A 94 15.94 10.72 -9.22
CA ARG A 94 17.24 11.04 -9.84
C ARG A 94 17.74 12.43 -9.44
N ARG A 95 16.87 13.44 -9.48
CA ARG A 95 17.21 14.81 -9.04
C ARG A 95 17.50 14.89 -7.54
N ARG A 96 16.83 14.08 -6.71
CA ARG A 96 17.10 14.01 -5.25
C ARG A 96 18.50 13.42 -4.98
N LEU A 97 18.84 12.32 -5.65
CA LEU A 97 20.16 11.70 -5.56
C LEU A 97 21.27 12.64 -6.04
N GLN A 98 21.07 13.32 -7.18
CA GLN A 98 22.05 14.27 -7.70
C GLN A 98 22.32 15.41 -6.71
N ARG A 99 21.28 15.96 -6.09
CA ARG A 99 21.42 16.98 -5.03
C ARG A 99 22.11 16.43 -3.79
N GLN A 100 21.87 15.17 -3.45
CA GLN A 100 22.52 14.53 -2.30
C GLN A 100 24.03 14.31 -2.57
N CYS A 101 24.41 13.76 -3.73
CA CYS A 101 25.82 13.60 -4.10
C CYS A 101 26.58 14.94 -4.15
N MET A 102 25.93 16.01 -4.61
CA MET A 102 26.51 17.37 -4.57
C MET A 102 26.72 17.89 -3.14
N LYS A 103 25.83 17.54 -2.20
CA LYS A 103 25.97 17.90 -0.78
C LYS A 103 27.03 17.07 -0.06
N ASP A 104 27.17 15.80 -0.43
CA ASP A 104 28.11 14.86 0.18
C ASP A 104 29.54 15.01 -0.39
N GLY A 105 29.79 16.01 -1.25
CA GLY A 105 31.11 16.31 -1.80
C GLY A 105 31.68 15.23 -2.74
N LEU A 106 30.84 14.31 -3.21
CA LEU A 106 31.27 13.15 -4.02
C LEU A 106 31.39 13.46 -5.52
N VAL A 107 31.22 14.72 -5.93
CA VAL A 107 31.31 15.15 -7.33
C VAL A 107 32.24 16.36 -7.43
N ASP A 108 33.45 16.15 -7.94
CA ASP A 108 34.36 17.23 -8.29
C ASP A 108 33.76 18.08 -9.42
N SER A 109 33.71 19.40 -9.20
CA SER A 109 33.11 20.42 -10.08
C SER A 109 33.70 20.48 -11.50
N ASN A 110 34.77 19.73 -11.79
CA ASN A 110 35.45 19.71 -13.09
C ASN A 110 35.01 18.57 -14.03
N ILE A 111 34.10 17.68 -13.61
CA ILE A 111 33.47 16.66 -14.50
C ILE A 111 31.98 17.01 -14.73
N ALA A 112 31.66 18.31 -14.85
CA ALA A 112 30.27 18.76 -15.03
C ALA A 112 29.94 19.24 -16.45
N ILE A 113 30.90 19.29 -17.40
CA ILE A 113 30.67 19.91 -18.72
C ILE A 113 30.68 18.92 -19.90
N THR A 114 31.21 17.70 -19.77
CA THR A 114 31.40 16.79 -20.93
C THR A 114 30.36 15.66 -21.07
N HIS A 115 29.13 15.86 -20.60
CA HIS A 115 28.04 14.86 -20.74
C HIS A 115 26.80 15.35 -21.49
N GLN A 116 26.93 16.36 -22.35
CA GLN A 116 25.88 16.70 -23.34
C GLN A 116 26.05 15.98 -24.70
N ASN A 117 27.21 15.34 -24.97
CA ASN A 117 27.48 14.66 -26.24
C ASN A 117 27.98 13.21 -26.12
N ARG A 118 27.85 12.56 -24.95
CA ARG A 118 28.07 11.11 -24.90
C ARG A 118 26.77 10.45 -25.40
N PRO A 119 26.74 9.76 -26.56
CA PRO A 119 25.61 8.90 -26.88
C PRO A 119 25.43 7.96 -25.69
N PRO A 120 24.19 7.63 -25.28
CA PRO A 120 23.97 6.81 -24.10
C PRO A 120 24.78 5.54 -24.28
N GLN A 121 25.88 5.42 -23.51
CA GLN A 121 26.68 4.21 -23.50
C GLN A 121 25.73 3.10 -23.11
N GLN A 122 25.59 2.16 -24.04
CA GLN A 122 24.60 1.08 -24.08
C GLN A 122 24.88 0.00 -23.02
N ASP A 123 25.41 0.38 -21.85
CA ASP A 123 25.74 -0.51 -20.73
C ASP A 123 24.83 -0.28 -19.52
N THR A 124 23.59 0.11 -19.80
CA THR A 124 22.51 -0.10 -18.87
C THR A 124 21.64 -1.17 -19.51
N LYS A 125 21.48 -2.30 -18.80
CA LYS A 125 20.34 -3.18 -18.96
C LYS A 125 19.07 -2.37 -18.66
N TYR A 126 18.75 -1.38 -19.49
CA TYR A 126 17.45 -0.75 -19.53
C TYR A 126 16.52 -1.90 -19.80
N PHE A 127 15.90 -2.38 -18.72
CA PHE A 127 14.71 -3.17 -18.80
C PHE A 127 13.87 -2.51 -19.88
N ASP A 128 13.61 -3.23 -20.96
CA ASP A 128 12.66 -2.80 -21.95
C ASP A 128 11.31 -2.68 -21.23
N LYS A 129 11.04 -1.47 -20.73
CA LYS A 129 9.91 -1.16 -19.84
C LYS A 129 8.59 -1.45 -20.53
N ALA A 130 8.56 -1.33 -21.86
CA ALA A 130 7.38 -1.66 -22.66
C ALA A 130 7.17 -3.17 -22.78
N ALA A 131 8.25 -3.96 -22.84
CA ALA A 131 8.19 -5.41 -22.94
C ALA A 131 7.93 -6.13 -21.60
N CYS A 132 8.29 -5.50 -20.46
CA CYS A 132 8.26 -6.16 -19.15
C CYS A 132 7.17 -5.66 -18.19
N LEU A 133 6.46 -4.58 -18.51
CA LEU A 133 5.30 -4.18 -17.73
C LEU A 133 4.13 -5.12 -18.06
N PRO A 134 3.46 -5.71 -17.06
CA PRO A 134 2.28 -6.53 -17.32
C PRO A 134 1.25 -5.68 -18.07
N LYS A 135 0.55 -6.31 -19.04
CA LYS A 135 -0.51 -5.66 -19.83
C LYS A 135 -1.52 -4.91 -18.96
N GLU A 136 -1.75 -5.44 -17.75
CA GLU A 136 -2.53 -4.81 -16.70
C GLU A 136 -1.62 -4.57 -15.48
N PRO A 137 -1.48 -3.32 -15.01
CA PRO A 137 -0.73 -3.04 -13.80
C PRO A 137 -1.30 -3.79 -12.60
N LEU A 138 -0.41 -4.34 -11.77
CA LEU A 138 -0.78 -5.01 -10.52
C LEU A 138 -0.88 -3.99 -9.39
N VAL A 139 -2.01 -3.98 -8.68
CA VAL A 139 -2.29 -3.06 -7.57
C VAL A 139 -2.58 -3.86 -6.31
N LEU A 140 -1.87 -3.54 -5.23
CA LEU A 140 -2.13 -4.10 -3.90
C LEU A 140 -2.96 -3.12 -3.07
N ASP A 141 -4.18 -3.50 -2.73
CA ASP A 141 -5.09 -2.73 -1.89
C ASP A 141 -5.02 -3.22 -0.43
N VAL A 142 -4.31 -2.47 0.41
CA VAL A 142 -4.10 -2.82 1.82
C VAL A 142 -5.17 -2.19 2.70
N GLY A 143 -5.83 -3.01 3.53
CA GLY A 143 -7.01 -2.57 4.28
C GLY A 143 -8.25 -2.53 3.38
N SER A 144 -8.31 -3.44 2.42
CA SER A 144 -9.33 -3.48 1.37
C SER A 144 -10.75 -3.72 1.91
N CYS A 145 -10.91 -4.31 3.09
CA CYS A 145 -12.18 -4.66 3.73
C CYS A 145 -13.14 -5.48 2.83
N TYR A 146 -13.95 -4.78 2.04
CA TYR A 146 -14.90 -5.35 1.06
C TYR A 146 -14.41 -5.24 -0.40
N ASN A 147 -13.16 -4.84 -0.59
CA ASN A 147 -12.47 -4.66 -1.86
C ASN A 147 -13.20 -3.68 -2.82
N PRO A 148 -13.18 -2.37 -2.53
CA PRO A 148 -13.87 -1.37 -3.34
C PRO A 148 -13.31 -1.22 -4.76
N PHE A 149 -12.12 -1.75 -5.03
CA PHE A 149 -11.46 -1.67 -6.33
C PHE A 149 -11.73 -2.90 -7.21
N LYS A 150 -12.53 -3.87 -6.75
CA LYS A 150 -12.86 -5.10 -7.48
C LYS A 150 -13.45 -4.87 -8.87
N GLU A 151 -14.13 -3.74 -9.07
CA GLU A 151 -14.77 -3.38 -10.35
C GLU A 151 -13.82 -2.66 -11.34
N MET A 152 -12.60 -2.32 -10.92
CA MET A 152 -11.62 -1.69 -11.81
C MET A 152 -11.00 -2.75 -12.72
N THR A 153 -11.37 -2.72 -13.99
CA THR A 153 -10.92 -3.71 -14.99
C THR A 153 -9.59 -3.33 -15.63
N GLU A 154 -9.12 -2.11 -15.43
CA GLU A 154 -7.86 -1.62 -15.99
C GLU A 154 -6.63 -2.10 -15.23
N PHE A 155 -6.84 -2.69 -14.04
CA PHE A 155 -5.82 -3.10 -13.11
C PHE A 155 -6.10 -4.49 -12.57
N LYS A 156 -5.05 -5.25 -12.35
CA LYS A 156 -5.14 -6.47 -11.56
C LYS A 156 -5.03 -6.11 -10.08
N VAL A 157 -6.16 -6.07 -9.38
CA VAL A 157 -6.19 -5.69 -7.95
C VAL A 157 -6.13 -6.92 -7.05
N ILE A 158 -5.21 -6.90 -6.08
CA ILE A 158 -5.15 -7.86 -4.97
C ILE A 158 -5.51 -7.09 -3.69
N GLY A 159 -6.67 -7.39 -3.11
CA GLY A 159 -7.09 -6.84 -1.82
C GLY A 159 -6.59 -7.69 -0.66
N VAL A 160 -6.03 -7.05 0.36
CA VAL A 160 -5.65 -7.68 1.64
C VAL A 160 -6.24 -6.93 2.82
N ASP A 161 -6.63 -7.65 3.87
CA ASP A 161 -7.08 -7.10 5.16
C ASP A 161 -6.87 -8.16 6.27
N LEU A 162 -7.10 -7.77 7.54
CA LEU A 162 -7.04 -8.67 8.69
C LEU A 162 -8.05 -9.82 8.59
N HIS A 163 -9.25 -9.52 8.08
CA HIS A 163 -10.31 -10.48 7.87
C HIS A 163 -11.26 -9.97 6.77
N PRO A 164 -11.70 -10.82 5.83
CA PRO A 164 -12.58 -10.39 4.76
C PRO A 164 -13.98 -10.08 5.30
N ALA A 165 -14.60 -9.00 4.84
CA ALA A 165 -15.99 -8.66 5.19
C ALA A 165 -17.04 -9.50 4.44
N THR A 166 -16.62 -10.25 3.43
CA THR A 166 -17.45 -11.14 2.62
C THR A 166 -16.80 -12.50 2.50
N GLU A 167 -17.57 -13.58 2.57
CA GLU A 167 -17.02 -14.95 2.51
C GLU A 167 -16.29 -15.29 1.19
N VAL A 168 -16.56 -14.54 0.12
CA VAL A 168 -16.09 -14.81 -1.26
C VAL A 168 -14.62 -14.43 -1.49
N GLY A 169 -13.88 -13.99 -0.48
CA GLY A 169 -12.52 -13.43 -0.61
C GLY A 169 -11.38 -14.25 -0.01
N ARG A 170 -11.58 -15.52 0.38
CA ARG A 170 -10.50 -16.36 0.95
C ARG A 170 -9.44 -16.72 -0.09
N VAL A 171 -8.52 -15.81 -0.37
CA VAL A 171 -7.20 -16.16 -0.90
C VAL A 171 -6.28 -16.34 0.31
N PRO A 172 -5.71 -17.53 0.55
CA PRO A 172 -4.76 -17.72 1.63
C PRO A 172 -3.49 -16.92 1.35
N VAL A 173 -3.33 -15.77 2.02
CA VAL A 173 -2.11 -14.98 1.97
C VAL A 173 -1.14 -15.54 3.01
N ARG A 174 -0.14 -16.31 2.58
CA ARG A 174 1.01 -16.66 3.40
C ARG A 174 1.94 -15.44 3.45
N PHE A 175 1.92 -14.71 4.56
CA PHE A 175 2.96 -13.72 4.84
C PHE A 175 4.24 -14.46 5.28
N SER A 176 5.31 -14.31 4.51
CA SER A 176 6.68 -14.62 4.95
C SER A 176 7.34 -13.29 5.28
N ILE A 177 7.38 -12.91 6.56
CA ILE A 177 8.04 -11.68 6.99
C ILE A 177 9.52 -11.99 7.17
N SER A 178 10.32 -11.72 6.13
CA SER A 178 11.78 -11.79 6.23
C SER A 178 12.26 -10.67 7.16
N ARG A 179 12.82 -11.01 8.33
CA ARG A 179 13.42 -10.06 9.27
C ARG A 179 14.53 -9.25 8.57
N CYS A 180 14.30 -7.96 8.32
CA CYS A 180 15.36 -7.02 7.99
C CYS A 180 16.09 -6.67 9.30
N ARG A 181 17.15 -7.42 9.63
CA ARG A 181 18.06 -7.06 10.72
C ARG A 181 18.75 -5.74 10.35
N ARG A 182 18.49 -4.68 11.11
CA ARG A 182 19.36 -3.50 11.14
C ARG A 182 20.60 -3.91 11.93
N SER A 183 21.74 -3.99 11.25
CA SER A 183 23.05 -4.06 11.92
C SER A 183 23.28 -2.75 12.66
N HIS A 184 23.66 -2.87 13.93
CA HIS A 184 24.23 -1.79 14.73
C HIS A 184 25.65 -1.46 14.26
#